data_AF-A0A940KD77-F1
#
_entry.id   AF-A0A940KD77-F1
#
_cell.length_a   1.000
_cell.length_b   1.000
_cell.length_c   1.000
_cell.angle_alpha   90.00
_cell.angle_beta   90.00
_cell.angle_gamma   90.00
#
_symmetry.space_group_name_H-M   'P 1'
#
loop_
_entity.id
_entity.type
_entity.pdbx_description
1 polymer ?
#
loop_
_entity_poly.entity_id
_entity_poly.type
_entity_poly.pdbx_seq_one_letter_code
_entity_poly.pdbx_strand_id
1 'polypeptide(L)'
;MRKTSAVLATLSLAVLALTGCTAAPTYAGASCERPSGDSGIAESVTVTGDLGAKPKVHVYTPVHAKKTTFTDVVTGDGRAVESGSQGLVAEISIFSGDTGEQIFQSSYDAAKSPVHNVNYWATQSPGLGKVLKCATEGSRVIAALTPEDFGVANLQGLGLAADDTAVFVIDVTEVYLPKAEGALQFNDARGVPTVVRADDGTPGIIIPDNAAPKETVIQTLIKGDGPKVKKGDTLVTNFTAVGWDDKKVVNSTWGKDPSIGAAAQELIGTTVGSQVLIVLPGANGGAATAVVLDILGITTAPTQ
;
A
#
# COMPACT_ATOMS: atom_id res chain seq x y z
N MET A 1 11.64 0.81 81.28
CA MET A 1 10.39 0.05 81.13
C MET A 1 9.77 0.41 79.78
N ARG A 2 9.44 -0.62 79.00
CA ARG A 2 8.44 -0.76 77.89
C ARG A 2 8.05 0.53 77.11
N LYS A 3 8.42 0.65 75.84
CA LYS A 3 7.73 0.12 74.63
C LYS A 3 6.29 0.65 74.46
N THR A 4 6.09 1.56 73.50
CA THR A 4 4.94 1.56 72.58
C THR A 4 5.39 2.12 71.23
N SER A 5 5.50 1.20 70.27
CA SER A 5 5.60 1.46 68.85
C SER A 5 4.21 1.56 68.23
N ALA A 6 4.19 2.16 67.04
CA ALA A 6 3.30 1.90 65.92
C ALA A 6 2.07 2.82 65.74
N VAL A 7 1.77 3.01 64.45
CA VAL A 7 0.48 3.35 63.81
C VAL A 7 0.48 4.71 63.09
N LEU A 8 0.97 4.69 61.84
CA LEU A 8 0.31 5.15 60.59
C LEU A 8 1.28 5.83 59.61
N ALA A 9 1.98 5.01 58.82
CA ALA A 9 2.62 5.42 57.58
C ALA A 9 2.15 4.47 56.47
N THR A 10 1.00 4.77 55.85
CA THR A 10 0.58 4.23 54.54
C THR A 10 -0.54 5.11 53.99
N LEU A 11 -0.20 6.13 53.22
CA LEU A 11 -1.09 6.70 52.20
C LEU A 11 -0.37 6.52 50.87
N SER A 12 -0.47 5.29 50.40
CA SER A 12 0.11 4.76 49.19
C SER A 12 -0.47 5.49 47.98
N LEU A 13 0.44 5.97 47.12
CA LEU A 13 0.23 6.30 45.72
C LEU A 13 -0.80 5.36 45.06
N ALA A 14 -1.94 5.92 44.66
CA ALA A 14 -2.84 5.32 43.68
C ALA A 14 -3.33 6.40 42.72
N VAL A 15 -2.38 6.94 41.94
CA VAL A 15 -2.67 7.61 40.66
C VAL A 15 -1.97 6.77 39.59
N LEU A 16 -2.43 5.53 39.44
CA LEU A 16 -2.05 4.65 38.35
C LEU A 16 -3.04 4.88 37.21
N ALA A 17 -2.53 5.53 36.17
CA ALA A 17 -2.87 5.33 34.76
C ALA A 17 -4.34 5.01 34.46
N LEU A 18 -5.15 6.05 34.30
CA LEU A 18 -6.31 6.00 33.41
C LEU A 18 -5.87 6.35 31.98
N THR A 19 -4.84 5.67 31.47
CA THR A 19 -4.62 5.61 30.03
C THR A 19 -5.72 4.69 29.52
N GLY A 20 -6.79 5.29 29.00
CA GLY A 20 -7.81 4.55 28.29
C GLY A 20 -7.13 3.66 27.25
N CYS A 21 -7.45 2.37 27.28
CA CYS A 21 -7.21 1.48 26.16
C CYS A 21 -8.06 1.98 24.99
N THR A 22 -7.62 3.05 24.31
CA THR A 22 -7.85 3.13 22.87
C THR A 22 -7.20 1.88 22.32
N ALA A 23 -8.01 0.96 21.81
CA ALA A 23 -7.50 -0.16 21.02
C ALA A 23 -6.50 0.45 20.03
N ALA A 24 -5.21 0.12 20.21
CA ALA A 24 -4.22 0.50 19.22
C ALA A 24 -4.73 -0.07 17.89
N PRO A 25 -4.66 0.69 16.78
CA PRO A 25 -4.97 0.12 15.48
C PRO A 25 -4.19 -1.20 15.35
N THR A 26 -4.86 -2.27 14.92
CA THR A 26 -4.28 -3.61 14.78
C THR A 26 -3.16 -3.68 13.73
N TYR A 27 -2.68 -2.54 13.24
CA TYR A 27 -1.43 -2.43 12.53
C TYR A 27 -0.26 -2.72 13.50
N ALA A 28 -0.12 -4.00 13.84
CA ALA A 28 1.18 -4.57 14.06
C ALA A 28 1.83 -4.67 12.68
N GLY A 29 2.32 -3.54 12.15
CA GLY A 29 3.28 -3.58 11.07
C GLY A 29 4.36 -4.55 11.51
N ALA A 30 4.47 -5.69 10.83
CA ALA A 30 5.59 -6.58 11.06
C ALA A 30 6.84 -5.70 10.93
N SER A 31 7.79 -5.84 11.84
CA SER A 31 9.06 -5.11 11.75
C SER A 31 9.74 -5.50 10.44
N CYS A 32 9.43 -4.77 9.36
CA CYS A 32 10.05 -4.93 8.07
C CYS A 32 11.41 -4.28 8.25
N GLU A 33 12.41 -5.11 8.54
CA GLU A 33 13.75 -4.61 8.78
C GLU A 33 14.27 -3.99 7.50
N ARG A 34 14.27 -2.66 7.45
CA ARG A 34 14.85 -1.85 6.40
C ARG A 34 16.29 -1.57 6.79
N PRO A 35 17.28 -2.24 6.17
CA PRO A 35 18.66 -1.96 6.49
C PRO A 35 18.91 -0.50 6.17
N SER A 36 19.33 0.28 7.17
CA SER A 36 19.86 1.61 6.95
C SER A 36 21.07 1.43 6.04
N GLY A 37 20.91 1.79 4.77
CA GLY A 37 21.90 1.55 3.75
C GLY A 37 23.08 2.48 3.97
N ASP A 38 24.06 2.02 4.75
CA ASP A 38 25.39 2.62 4.82
C ASP A 38 26.10 2.36 3.48
N SER A 39 25.68 3.14 2.50
CA SER A 39 25.97 2.90 1.08
C SER A 39 26.73 4.03 0.42
N GLY A 40 27.09 5.06 1.19
CA GLY A 40 27.77 6.26 0.70
C GLY A 40 26.93 7.13 -0.24
N ILE A 41 25.82 6.64 -0.80
CA ILE A 41 25.04 7.39 -1.79
C ILE A 41 24.40 8.66 -1.22
N ALA A 42 24.14 8.69 0.09
CA ALA A 42 23.68 9.90 0.79
C ALA A 42 24.68 11.05 0.69
N GLU A 43 25.99 10.75 0.64
CA GLU A 43 27.04 11.76 0.54
C GLU A 43 27.20 12.29 -0.89
N SER A 44 26.77 11.50 -1.88
CA SER A 44 26.81 11.86 -3.29
C SER A 44 25.61 12.67 -3.76
N VAL A 45 24.58 12.87 -2.93
CA VAL A 45 23.37 13.57 -3.34
C VAL A 45 22.87 14.48 -2.22
N THR A 46 22.78 15.78 -2.51
CA THR A 46 22.03 16.71 -1.66
C THR A 46 20.62 16.85 -2.19
N VAL A 47 19.63 16.66 -1.32
CA VAL A 47 18.22 16.90 -1.63
C VAL A 47 17.58 17.80 -0.58
N THR A 48 16.84 18.80 -1.05
CA THR A 48 16.09 19.74 -0.20
C THR A 48 14.71 20.00 -0.78
N GLY A 49 13.79 20.46 0.07
CA GLY A 49 12.39 20.70 -0.28
C GLY A 49 11.47 19.70 0.43
N ASP A 50 10.19 20.06 0.51
CA ASP A 50 9.18 19.28 1.21
C ASP A 50 8.92 17.94 0.49
N LEU A 51 8.48 16.94 1.24
CA LEU A 51 8.08 15.64 0.70
C LEU A 51 6.87 15.78 -0.24
N GLY A 52 6.91 15.08 -1.38
CA GLY A 52 5.84 15.11 -2.39
C GLY A 52 5.80 16.41 -3.22
N ALA A 53 6.56 17.44 -2.83
CA ALA A 53 6.78 18.62 -3.64
C ALA A 53 8.07 18.47 -4.45
N LYS A 54 8.16 19.16 -5.60
CA LYS A 54 9.34 19.12 -6.47
C LYS A 54 10.61 19.48 -5.66
N PRO A 55 11.55 18.53 -5.47
CA PRO A 55 12.74 18.77 -4.69
C PRO A 55 13.79 19.54 -5.49
N LYS A 56 14.71 20.19 -4.77
CA LYS A 56 15.98 20.65 -5.34
C LYS A 56 17.02 19.59 -5.06
N VAL A 57 17.55 18.99 -6.12
CA VAL A 57 18.52 17.91 -6.05
C VAL A 57 19.83 18.37 -6.68
N HIS A 58 20.93 18.04 -6.03
CA HIS A 58 22.27 18.17 -6.57
C HIS A 58 23.00 16.85 -6.42
N VAL A 59 23.49 16.31 -7.53
CA VAL A 59 24.28 15.07 -7.58
C VAL A 59 25.75 15.43 -7.72
N TYR A 60 26.58 14.96 -6.79
CA TYR A 60 28.03 15.12 -6.81
C TYR A 60 28.65 14.04 -7.69
N THR A 61 29.04 14.41 -8.90
CA THR A 61 29.53 13.47 -9.91
C THR A 61 31.04 13.22 -9.86
N PRO A 62 31.48 12.06 -10.40
CA PRO A 62 30.66 10.95 -10.91
C PRO A 62 30.15 10.03 -9.79
N VAL A 63 28.94 9.49 -9.97
CA VAL A 63 28.34 8.47 -9.10
C VAL A 63 28.31 7.16 -9.86
N HIS A 64 29.22 6.24 -9.54
CA HIS A 64 29.23 4.90 -10.14
C HIS A 64 28.89 3.84 -9.11
N ALA A 65 27.74 3.18 -9.27
CA ALA A 65 27.33 2.09 -8.40
C ALA A 65 27.66 0.74 -9.03
N LYS A 66 28.45 -0.09 -8.34
CA LYS A 66 28.70 -1.49 -8.77
C LYS A 66 27.53 -2.42 -8.48
N LYS A 67 26.62 -2.01 -7.59
CA LYS A 67 25.42 -2.73 -7.17
C LYS A 67 24.36 -1.70 -6.82
N THR A 68 23.09 -2.03 -7.05
CA THR A 68 22.01 -1.15 -6.63
C THR A 68 22.02 -0.95 -5.14
N THR A 69 22.04 0.33 -4.77
CA THR A 69 22.11 0.77 -3.38
C THR A 69 21.15 1.91 -3.13
N PHE A 70 20.71 2.05 -1.89
CA PHE A 70 19.77 3.09 -1.50
C PHE A 70 19.96 3.49 -0.04
N THR A 71 19.40 4.65 0.30
CA THR A 71 19.35 5.19 1.66
C THR A 71 18.09 6.04 1.82
N ASP A 72 17.51 6.03 3.00
CA ASP A 72 16.39 6.90 3.33
C ASP A 72 16.98 8.18 3.94
N VAL A 73 16.90 9.28 3.19
CA VAL A 73 17.31 10.60 3.70
C VAL A 73 16.21 11.25 4.51
N VAL A 74 14.97 10.79 4.33
CA VAL A 74 13.85 11.03 5.24
C VAL A 74 13.15 9.70 5.43
N THR A 75 12.97 9.27 6.68
CA THR A 75 12.17 8.09 7.04
C THR A 75 10.79 8.56 7.46
N GLY A 76 9.77 8.07 6.78
CA GLY A 76 8.39 8.32 7.14
C GLY A 76 7.93 7.42 8.30
N ASP A 77 6.92 7.88 9.05
CA ASP A 77 6.30 7.11 10.14
C ASP A 77 5.04 6.35 9.68
N GLY A 78 4.72 6.40 8.38
CA GLY A 78 3.55 5.77 7.82
C GLY A 78 3.73 4.27 7.56
N ARG A 79 2.77 3.68 6.85
CA ARG A 79 2.75 2.24 6.57
C ARG A 79 3.97 1.80 5.78
N ALA A 80 4.56 0.67 6.16
CA ALA A 80 5.64 0.05 5.41
C ALA A 80 5.12 -0.68 4.17
N VAL A 81 5.94 -0.67 3.11
CA VAL A 81 5.76 -1.54 1.95
C VAL A 81 6.19 -2.97 2.31
N GLU A 82 5.23 -3.85 2.44
CA GLU A 82 5.38 -5.22 2.95
C GLU A 82 5.25 -6.28 1.83
N SER A 83 4.58 -5.94 0.72
CA SER A 83 4.29 -6.88 -0.38
C SER A 83 4.53 -6.27 -1.76
N GLY A 84 4.91 -7.13 -2.72
CA GLY A 84 5.02 -6.79 -4.14
C GLY A 84 3.71 -6.32 -4.78
N SER A 85 2.57 -6.82 -4.29
CA SER A 85 1.23 -6.49 -4.78
C SER A 85 0.61 -5.26 -4.11
N GLN A 86 1.29 -4.67 -3.13
CA GLN A 86 0.77 -3.54 -2.37
C GLN A 86 0.82 -2.28 -3.22
N GLY A 87 -0.31 -1.59 -3.33
CA GLY A 87 -0.41 -0.32 -4.04
C GLY A 87 0.27 0.80 -3.26
N LEU A 88 0.95 1.68 -3.99
CA LEU A 88 1.56 2.89 -3.47
C LEU A 88 1.52 4.01 -4.51
N VAL A 89 1.69 5.25 -4.03
CA VAL A 89 1.95 6.43 -4.86
C VAL A 89 3.38 6.88 -4.59
N ALA A 90 4.17 7.04 -5.66
CA ALA A 90 5.53 7.53 -5.57
C ALA A 90 5.78 8.64 -6.59
N GLU A 91 6.50 9.67 -6.16
CA GLU A 91 7.04 10.71 -7.02
C GLU A 91 8.52 10.45 -7.23
N ILE A 92 9.01 10.60 -8.45
CA ILE A 92 10.39 10.23 -8.79
C ILE A 92 11.11 11.35 -9.55
N SER A 93 12.41 11.44 -9.32
CA SER A 93 13.33 12.17 -10.18
C SER A 93 14.55 11.32 -10.45
N ILE A 94 14.99 11.34 -11.69
CA ILE A 94 16.10 10.51 -12.18
C ILE A 94 17.17 11.46 -12.72
N PHE A 95 18.41 11.16 -12.38
CA PHE A 95 19.60 11.91 -12.76
C PHE A 95 20.65 10.96 -13.33
N SER A 96 21.45 11.45 -14.27
CA SER A 96 22.67 10.76 -14.70
C SER A 96 23.69 10.74 -13.56
N GLY A 97 24.31 9.60 -13.29
CA GLY A 97 25.39 9.47 -12.33
C GLY A 97 26.69 10.08 -12.85
N ASP A 98 26.89 10.06 -14.16
CA ASP A 98 28.09 10.61 -14.82
C ASP A 98 28.08 12.14 -14.86
N THR A 99 26.96 12.75 -15.25
CA THR A 99 26.86 14.21 -15.46
C THR A 99 26.13 14.95 -14.34
N GLY A 100 25.27 14.25 -13.59
CA GLY A 100 24.43 14.85 -12.55
C GLY A 100 23.22 15.60 -13.11
N GLU A 101 23.03 15.55 -14.43
CA GLU A 101 21.89 16.18 -15.10
C GLU A 101 20.60 15.42 -14.81
N GLN A 102 19.52 16.16 -14.58
CA GLN A 102 18.19 15.60 -14.40
C GLN A 102 17.64 15.13 -15.75
N ILE A 103 17.37 13.83 -15.88
CA ILE A 103 16.84 13.24 -17.12
C ILE A 103 15.33 13.04 -17.07
N PHE A 104 14.76 12.88 -15.88
CA PHE A 104 13.33 12.67 -15.70
C PHE A 104 12.85 13.24 -14.37
N GLN A 105 11.61 13.69 -14.33
CA GLN A 105 10.86 13.94 -13.11
C GLN A 105 9.38 13.64 -13.34
N SER A 106 8.71 13.14 -12.31
CA SER A 106 7.25 13.09 -12.26
C SER A 106 6.66 14.49 -12.04
N SER A 107 5.32 14.58 -11.98
CA SER A 107 4.63 15.85 -11.80
C SER A 107 4.77 16.44 -10.40
N TYR A 108 5.11 15.64 -9.38
CA TYR A 108 5.07 16.07 -7.97
C TYR A 108 3.69 16.64 -7.61
N ASP A 109 2.67 15.86 -7.96
CA ASP A 109 1.26 16.19 -7.77
C ASP A 109 0.51 14.88 -7.50
N ALA A 110 0.36 14.56 -6.22
CA ALA A 110 -0.26 13.30 -5.78
C ALA A 110 -1.67 13.09 -6.37
N ALA A 111 -2.42 14.17 -6.65
CA ALA A 111 -3.74 14.08 -7.27
C ALA A 111 -3.70 13.66 -8.76
N LYS A 112 -2.51 13.69 -9.38
CA LYS A 112 -2.27 13.25 -10.76
C LYS A 112 -1.42 11.98 -10.83
N SER A 113 -0.81 11.59 -9.72
CA SER A 113 0.09 10.44 -9.68
C SER A 113 -0.72 9.15 -9.47
N PRO A 114 -0.63 8.19 -10.41
CA PRO A 114 -1.40 6.96 -10.34
C PRO A 114 -0.93 6.06 -9.19
N VAL A 115 -1.84 5.24 -8.70
CA VAL A 115 -1.51 4.14 -7.79
C VAL A 115 -0.97 2.97 -8.61
N HIS A 116 0.23 2.51 -8.27
CA HIS A 116 0.83 1.31 -8.84
C HIS A 116 1.33 0.40 -7.72
N ASN A 117 1.34 -0.91 -7.96
CA ASN A 117 1.96 -1.84 -7.04
C ASN A 117 3.49 -1.89 -7.20
N VAL A 118 4.19 -2.46 -6.22
CA VAL A 118 5.66 -2.56 -6.25
C VAL A 118 6.15 -3.41 -7.44
N ASN A 119 5.40 -4.44 -7.84
CA ASN A 119 5.76 -5.28 -8.99
C ASN A 119 5.73 -4.52 -10.32
N TYR A 120 4.81 -3.55 -10.47
CA TYR A 120 4.77 -2.64 -11.61
C TYR A 120 6.07 -1.83 -11.66
N TRP A 121 6.47 -1.22 -10.54
CA TRP A 121 7.72 -0.44 -10.47
C TRP A 121 8.94 -1.30 -10.78
N ALA A 122 9.00 -2.53 -10.25
CA ALA A 122 10.05 -3.50 -10.56
C ALA A 122 10.06 -3.92 -12.04
N THR A 123 8.91 -3.91 -12.71
CA THR A 123 8.83 -4.17 -14.15
C THR A 123 9.35 -2.98 -14.97
N GLN A 124 9.09 -1.75 -14.52
CA GLN A 124 9.62 -0.54 -15.17
C GLN A 124 11.13 -0.42 -14.99
N SER A 125 11.64 -0.71 -13.79
CA SER A 125 13.06 -0.73 -13.46
C SER A 125 13.33 -1.80 -12.40
N PRO A 126 14.03 -2.90 -12.74
CA PRO A 126 14.23 -4.06 -11.85
C PRO A 126 14.71 -3.73 -10.44
N GLY A 127 15.57 -2.72 -10.29
CA GLY A 127 16.11 -2.30 -9.00
C GLY A 127 15.06 -1.72 -8.04
N LEU A 128 13.96 -1.16 -8.55
CA LEU A 128 12.97 -0.45 -7.74
C LEU A 128 12.24 -1.35 -6.75
N GLY A 129 12.00 -2.62 -7.09
CA GLY A 129 11.39 -3.56 -6.15
C GLY A 129 12.23 -3.74 -4.87
N LYS A 130 13.56 -3.77 -5.00
CA LYS A 130 14.47 -3.83 -3.85
C LYS A 130 14.52 -2.52 -3.08
N VAL A 131 14.54 -1.39 -3.79
CA VAL A 131 14.62 -0.04 -3.19
C VAL A 131 13.38 0.29 -2.37
N LEU A 132 12.19 -0.07 -2.87
CA LEU A 132 10.90 0.22 -2.23
C LEU A 132 10.55 -0.74 -1.09
N LYS A 133 11.18 -1.92 -1.02
CA LYS A 133 10.88 -2.92 0.02
C LYS A 133 11.10 -2.35 1.43
N CYS A 134 10.10 -2.45 2.29
CA CYS A 134 10.09 -1.88 3.65
C CYS A 134 10.16 -0.34 3.72
N ALA A 135 10.19 0.38 2.58
CA ALA A 135 10.08 1.84 2.64
C ALA A 135 8.74 2.21 3.24
N THR A 136 8.72 3.24 4.09
CA THR A 136 7.50 3.70 4.73
C THR A 136 6.89 4.87 3.98
N GLU A 137 5.57 4.97 4.00
CA GLU A 137 4.86 6.18 3.57
C GLU A 137 5.43 7.41 4.29
N GLY A 138 5.68 8.47 3.51
CA GLY A 138 6.37 9.68 3.96
C GLY A 138 7.90 9.60 3.86
N SER A 139 8.46 8.53 3.28
CA SER A 139 9.92 8.45 3.09
C SER A 139 10.38 9.16 1.83
N ARG A 140 11.58 9.77 1.90
CA ARG A 140 12.38 10.14 0.73
C ARG A 140 13.58 9.22 0.65
N VAL A 141 13.64 8.45 -0.42
CA VAL A 141 14.69 7.47 -0.70
C VAL A 141 15.59 8.00 -1.80
N ILE A 142 16.89 7.95 -1.58
CA ILE A 142 17.88 8.14 -2.63
C ILE A 142 18.40 6.77 -3.01
N ALA A 143 18.43 6.46 -4.31
CA ALA A 143 18.97 5.21 -4.80
C ALA A 143 19.91 5.43 -5.99
N ALA A 144 20.92 4.60 -6.11
CA ALA A 144 21.75 4.49 -7.31
C ALA A 144 21.54 3.10 -7.89
N LEU A 145 20.98 3.05 -9.09
CA LEU A 145 20.71 1.82 -9.82
C LEU A 145 21.79 1.60 -10.88
N THR A 146 22.27 0.36 -10.95
CA THR A 146 23.20 -0.05 -12.02
C THR A 146 22.49 0.02 -13.38
N PRO A 147 23.22 0.03 -14.51
CA PRO A 147 22.62 -0.07 -15.84
C PRO A 147 21.61 -1.22 -15.99
N GLU A 148 21.91 -2.38 -15.40
CA GLU A 148 21.04 -3.56 -15.43
C GLU A 148 19.76 -3.36 -14.61
N ASP A 149 19.90 -2.85 -13.38
CA ASP A 149 18.78 -2.64 -12.47
C ASP A 149 17.91 -1.43 -12.87
N PHE A 150 18.50 -0.45 -13.54
CA PHE A 150 17.75 0.63 -14.16
C PHE A 150 17.00 0.13 -15.41
N GLY A 151 17.64 -0.72 -16.20
CA GLY A 151 17.08 -1.33 -17.41
C GLY A 151 17.66 -0.70 -18.67
N VAL A 152 18.19 -1.54 -19.56
CA VAL A 152 18.85 -1.11 -20.82
C VAL A 152 17.92 -0.28 -21.71
N ALA A 153 16.63 -0.62 -21.75
CA ALA A 153 15.65 0.14 -22.51
C ALA A 153 15.45 1.56 -21.95
N ASN A 154 15.53 1.75 -20.63
CA ASN A 154 15.40 3.05 -20.00
C ASN A 154 16.63 3.92 -20.27
N LEU A 155 17.84 3.35 -20.22
CA LEU A 155 19.07 4.06 -20.59
C LEU A 155 18.97 4.63 -22.01
N GLN A 156 18.58 3.80 -22.97
CA GLN A 156 18.43 4.21 -24.37
C GLN A 156 17.30 5.24 -24.54
N GLY A 157 16.14 5.01 -23.93
CA GLY A 157 14.98 5.88 -24.04
C GLY A 157 15.18 7.26 -23.42
N LEU A 158 16.05 7.37 -22.41
CA LEU A 158 16.36 8.62 -21.71
C LEU A 158 17.71 9.23 -22.10
N GLY A 159 18.42 8.64 -23.09
CA GLY A 159 19.65 9.19 -23.65
C GLY A 159 20.88 9.09 -22.74
N LEU A 160 20.92 8.12 -21.82
CA LEU A 160 22.07 7.85 -20.96
C LEU A 160 23.12 6.97 -21.64
N ALA A 161 24.36 7.06 -21.17
CA ALA A 161 25.42 6.13 -21.58
C ALA A 161 25.09 4.70 -21.10
N ALA A 162 25.61 3.69 -21.81
CA ALA A 162 25.30 2.29 -21.54
C ALA A 162 25.81 1.78 -20.19
N ASP A 163 26.82 2.44 -19.63
CA ASP A 163 27.44 2.17 -18.34
C ASP A 163 27.06 3.20 -17.25
N ASP A 164 26.18 4.15 -17.57
CA ASP A 164 25.75 5.19 -16.62
C ASP A 164 24.93 4.59 -15.47
N THR A 165 25.14 5.11 -14.27
CA THR A 165 24.35 4.78 -13.09
C THR A 165 23.17 5.75 -12.99
N ALA A 166 21.96 5.24 -12.89
CA ALA A 166 20.79 6.10 -12.69
C ALA A 166 20.64 6.45 -11.21
N VAL A 167 20.73 7.73 -10.86
CA VAL A 167 20.47 8.22 -9.50
C VAL A 167 19.00 8.62 -9.39
N PHE A 168 18.30 7.98 -8.47
CA PHE A 168 16.90 8.22 -8.16
C PHE A 168 16.74 8.99 -6.86
N VAL A 169 15.80 9.93 -6.87
CA VAL A 169 15.16 10.48 -5.68
C VAL A 169 13.69 10.07 -5.74
N ILE A 170 13.22 9.36 -4.73
CA ILE A 170 11.88 8.76 -4.69
C ILE A 170 11.18 9.24 -3.41
N ASP A 171 10.06 9.92 -3.56
CA ASP A 171 9.16 10.23 -2.46
C ASP A 171 8.03 9.21 -2.44
N VAL A 172 7.96 8.39 -1.40
CA VAL A 172 6.84 7.46 -1.18
C VAL A 172 5.75 8.24 -0.47
N THR A 173 4.72 8.66 -1.21
CA THR A 173 3.72 9.63 -0.72
C THR A 173 2.50 8.97 -0.08
N GLU A 174 2.08 7.82 -0.59
CA GLU A 174 0.98 7.02 -0.03
C GLU A 174 1.30 5.53 -0.13
N VAL A 175 0.99 4.74 0.90
CA VAL A 175 1.10 3.27 0.90
C VAL A 175 -0.20 2.65 1.41
N TYR A 176 -0.91 1.92 0.54
CA TYR A 176 -2.21 1.34 0.87
C TYR A 176 -2.08 -0.01 1.57
N LEU A 177 -3.19 -0.52 2.10
CA LEU A 177 -3.25 -1.87 2.65
C LEU A 177 -2.88 -2.92 1.60
N PRO A 178 -2.10 -3.96 1.94
CA PRO A 178 -1.86 -5.07 1.03
C PRO A 178 -3.08 -5.98 0.86
N LYS A 179 -3.96 -6.02 1.87
CA LYS A 179 -5.20 -6.81 1.94
C LYS A 179 -6.12 -6.24 3.02
N ALA A 180 -7.38 -6.68 3.07
CA ALA A 180 -8.28 -6.38 4.18
C ALA A 180 -7.70 -6.83 5.54
N GLU A 181 -7.81 -5.97 6.55
CA GLU A 181 -7.38 -6.21 7.92
C GLU A 181 -8.45 -5.72 8.91
N GLY A 182 -8.71 -6.49 9.96
CA GLY A 182 -9.70 -6.15 10.98
C GLY A 182 -10.42 -7.36 11.56
N ALA A 183 -11.57 -7.12 12.19
CA ALA A 183 -12.33 -8.15 12.89
C ALA A 183 -13.14 -9.03 11.92
N LEU A 184 -12.95 -10.35 12.01
CA LEU A 184 -13.80 -11.31 11.30
C LEU A 184 -15.26 -11.14 11.72
N GLN A 185 -16.16 -11.12 10.74
CA GLN A 185 -17.59 -11.00 10.95
C GLN A 185 -18.28 -12.34 10.68
N PHE A 186 -19.11 -12.75 11.63
CA PHE A 186 -19.98 -13.91 11.45
C PHE A 186 -21.14 -13.53 10.53
N ASN A 187 -21.39 -14.36 9.51
CA ASN A 187 -22.49 -14.21 8.57
C ASN A 187 -23.24 -15.54 8.47
N ASP A 188 -24.55 -15.53 8.66
CA ASP A 188 -25.43 -16.71 8.67
C ASP A 188 -26.44 -16.75 7.53
N ALA A 189 -26.35 -15.81 6.57
CA ALA A 189 -27.26 -15.79 5.45
C ALA A 189 -27.14 -17.08 4.64
N ARG A 190 -28.28 -17.57 4.19
CA ARG A 190 -28.40 -18.81 3.43
C ARG A 190 -28.41 -18.51 1.93
N GLY A 191 -27.88 -19.45 1.15
CA GLY A 191 -27.92 -19.37 -0.30
C GLY A 191 -27.00 -18.29 -0.90
N VAL A 192 -26.00 -17.84 -0.12
CA VAL A 192 -24.94 -16.93 -0.58
C VAL A 192 -23.61 -17.69 -0.68
N PRO A 193 -22.63 -17.16 -1.44
CA PRO A 193 -21.31 -17.77 -1.56
C PRO A 193 -20.55 -17.88 -0.24
N THR A 194 -19.76 -18.95 -0.12
CA THR A 194 -18.76 -19.09 0.95
C THR A 194 -17.44 -18.53 0.50
N VAL A 195 -16.73 -17.84 1.39
CA VAL A 195 -15.45 -17.20 1.09
C VAL A 195 -14.34 -17.76 1.97
N VAL A 196 -13.26 -18.20 1.33
CA VAL A 196 -11.99 -18.57 1.95
C VAL A 196 -10.91 -17.58 1.50
N ARG A 197 -9.76 -17.52 2.19
CA ARG A 197 -8.68 -16.58 1.87
C ARG A 197 -7.34 -17.29 1.89
N ALA A 198 -6.47 -16.97 0.94
CA ALA A 198 -5.06 -17.30 1.02
C ALA A 198 -4.32 -16.36 2.00
N ASP A 199 -3.06 -16.68 2.31
CA ASP A 199 -2.24 -15.90 3.25
C ASP A 199 -2.02 -14.45 2.80
N ASP A 200 -1.96 -14.22 1.49
CA ASP A 200 -1.83 -12.88 0.89
C ASP A 200 -3.15 -12.09 0.88
N GLY A 201 -4.27 -12.71 1.30
CA GLY A 201 -5.61 -12.12 1.32
C GLY A 201 -6.48 -12.50 0.12
N THR A 202 -5.92 -13.12 -0.93
CA THR A 202 -6.66 -13.47 -2.14
C THR A 202 -7.89 -14.34 -1.80
N PRO A 203 -9.11 -13.91 -2.15
CA PRO A 203 -10.31 -14.64 -1.79
C PRO A 203 -10.59 -15.78 -2.78
N GLY A 204 -10.87 -16.96 -2.25
CA GLY A 204 -11.56 -18.04 -2.96
C GLY A 204 -13.06 -17.97 -2.71
N ILE A 205 -13.86 -17.90 -3.77
CA ILE A 205 -15.32 -17.73 -3.71
C ILE A 205 -15.98 -19.04 -4.19
N ILE A 206 -16.81 -19.64 -3.35
CA ILE A 206 -17.51 -20.89 -3.64
C ILE A 206 -19.00 -20.59 -3.83
N ILE A 207 -19.49 -20.72 -5.06
CA ILE A 207 -20.89 -20.50 -5.40
C ILE A 207 -21.72 -21.76 -5.07
N PRO A 208 -22.80 -21.64 -4.27
CA PRO A 208 -23.70 -22.75 -3.96
C PRO A 208 -24.49 -23.25 -5.18
N ASP A 209 -24.92 -24.52 -5.13
CA ASP A 209 -25.79 -25.15 -6.13
C ASP A 209 -27.28 -24.77 -5.96
N ASN A 210 -27.58 -23.48 -6.00
CA ASN A 210 -28.94 -22.95 -5.95
C ASN A 210 -29.11 -21.75 -6.88
N ALA A 211 -30.36 -21.33 -7.06
CA ALA A 211 -30.65 -20.11 -7.81
C ALA A 211 -30.02 -18.89 -7.13
N ALA A 212 -29.45 -17.99 -7.94
CA ALA A 212 -28.92 -16.72 -7.47
C ALA A 212 -29.99 -15.89 -6.74
N PRO A 213 -29.61 -15.09 -5.72
CA PRO A 213 -30.48 -14.09 -5.14
C PRO A 213 -31.08 -13.17 -6.21
N LYS A 214 -32.36 -12.80 -6.04
CA LYS A 214 -33.06 -11.86 -6.92
C LYS A 214 -32.78 -10.40 -6.59
N GLU A 215 -32.27 -10.15 -5.39
CA GLU A 215 -31.90 -8.84 -4.88
C GLU A 215 -30.40 -8.84 -4.55
N THR A 216 -29.80 -7.65 -4.58
CA THR A 216 -28.40 -7.49 -4.17
C THR A 216 -28.23 -7.89 -2.71
N VAL A 217 -27.26 -8.76 -2.44
CA VAL A 217 -26.90 -9.15 -1.07
C VAL A 217 -25.52 -8.61 -0.75
N ILE A 218 -25.37 -7.98 0.41
CA ILE A 218 -24.10 -7.41 0.88
C ILE A 218 -23.80 -8.01 2.25
N GLN A 219 -22.58 -8.51 2.42
CA GLN A 219 -22.07 -9.03 3.68
C GLN A 219 -20.68 -8.50 3.96
N THR A 220 -20.49 -7.90 5.13
CA THR A 220 -19.13 -7.61 5.61
C THR A 220 -18.55 -8.91 6.15
N LEU A 221 -17.42 -9.35 5.61
CA LEU A 221 -16.73 -10.57 6.04
C LEU A 221 -15.58 -10.25 7.01
N ILE A 222 -14.90 -9.14 6.75
CA ILE A 222 -13.92 -8.53 7.65
C ILE A 222 -14.34 -7.08 7.84
N LYS A 223 -14.45 -6.64 9.09
CA LYS A 223 -14.72 -5.25 9.44
C LYS A 223 -13.40 -4.57 9.75
N GLY A 224 -12.98 -3.66 8.86
CA GLY A 224 -11.79 -2.85 9.08
C GLY A 224 -12.03 -1.75 10.10
N ASP A 225 -10.94 -1.23 10.64
CA ASP A 225 -10.96 -0.16 11.66
C ASP A 225 -10.58 1.21 11.07
N GLY A 226 -10.37 1.29 9.76
CA GLY A 226 -10.02 2.53 9.07
C GLY A 226 -11.20 3.49 8.91
N PRO A 227 -10.96 4.64 8.24
CA PRO A 227 -11.99 5.65 7.99
C PRO A 227 -13.22 5.09 7.28
N LYS A 228 -14.40 5.65 7.57
CA LYS A 228 -15.63 5.31 6.86
C LYS A 228 -15.61 5.87 5.44
N VAL A 229 -15.97 5.03 4.48
CA VAL A 229 -16.21 5.39 3.09
C VAL A 229 -17.43 6.29 3.00
N LYS A 230 -17.29 7.39 2.25
CA LYS A 230 -18.32 8.39 2.01
C LYS A 230 -18.65 8.45 0.52
N LYS A 231 -19.81 9.05 0.23
CA LYS A 231 -20.20 9.35 -1.14
C LYS A 231 -19.19 10.30 -1.78
N GLY A 232 -18.68 9.93 -2.96
CA GLY A 232 -17.72 10.73 -3.72
C GLY A 232 -16.26 10.40 -3.42
N ASP A 233 -15.98 9.52 -2.47
CA ASP A 233 -14.61 9.02 -2.25
C ASP A 233 -14.17 8.16 -3.45
N THR A 234 -12.88 8.24 -3.78
CA THR A 234 -12.22 7.31 -4.70
C THR A 234 -11.52 6.24 -3.88
N LEU A 235 -11.79 4.97 -4.16
CA LEU A 235 -11.30 3.83 -3.40
C LEU A 235 -10.16 3.14 -4.13
N VAL A 236 -9.18 2.68 -3.36
CA VAL A 236 -8.21 1.67 -3.78
C VAL A 236 -8.75 0.32 -3.34
N THR A 237 -8.95 -0.59 -4.28
CA THR A 237 -9.61 -1.87 -4.00
C THR A 237 -8.88 -3.03 -4.65
N ASN A 238 -8.95 -4.19 -4.00
CA ASN A 238 -8.69 -5.46 -4.65
C ASN A 238 -9.96 -6.30 -4.65
N PHE A 239 -10.25 -6.99 -5.75
CA PHE A 239 -11.45 -7.82 -5.83
C PHE A 239 -11.25 -9.07 -6.68
N THR A 240 -12.12 -10.04 -6.42
CA THR A 240 -12.35 -11.20 -7.30
C THR A 240 -13.84 -11.30 -7.56
N ALA A 241 -14.21 -11.42 -8.84
CA ALA A 241 -15.58 -11.60 -9.30
C ALA A 241 -15.74 -13.01 -9.90
N VAL A 242 -16.77 -13.73 -9.49
CA VAL A 242 -17.10 -15.09 -9.95
C VAL A 242 -18.51 -15.12 -10.50
N GLY A 243 -18.67 -15.68 -11.70
CA GLY A 243 -19.97 -15.87 -12.34
C GLY A 243 -20.78 -16.94 -11.60
N TRP A 244 -22.07 -16.68 -11.41
CA TRP A 244 -22.92 -17.59 -10.63
C TRP A 244 -23.14 -18.93 -11.35
N ASP A 245 -23.42 -18.89 -12.65
CA ASP A 245 -23.85 -20.07 -13.41
C ASP A 245 -22.69 -20.99 -13.78
N ASP A 246 -21.57 -20.41 -14.24
CA ASP A 246 -20.39 -21.17 -14.66
C ASP A 246 -19.40 -21.41 -13.52
N LYS A 247 -19.56 -20.73 -12.39
CA LYS A 247 -18.70 -20.76 -11.19
C LYS A 247 -17.24 -20.42 -11.48
N LYS A 248 -17.00 -19.64 -12.53
CA LYS A 248 -15.64 -19.25 -12.94
C LYS A 248 -15.33 -17.84 -12.51
N VAL A 249 -14.05 -17.59 -12.22
CA VAL A 249 -13.54 -16.24 -12.05
C VAL A 249 -13.72 -15.49 -13.37
N VAL A 250 -14.50 -14.41 -13.32
CA VAL A 250 -14.76 -13.50 -14.44
C VAL A 250 -13.69 -12.42 -14.48
N ASN A 251 -13.31 -11.90 -13.31
CA ASN A 251 -12.27 -10.89 -13.19
C ASN A 251 -11.61 -10.93 -11.80
N SER A 252 -10.34 -10.54 -11.74
CA SER A 252 -9.59 -10.36 -10.49
C SER A 252 -8.45 -9.37 -10.67
N THR A 253 -8.23 -8.56 -9.64
CA THR A 253 -7.11 -7.61 -9.53
C THR A 253 -5.94 -8.16 -8.72
N TRP A 254 -6.12 -9.29 -8.03
CA TRP A 254 -5.07 -9.91 -7.24
C TRP A 254 -3.89 -10.31 -8.14
N GLY A 255 -2.67 -9.92 -7.74
CA GLY A 255 -1.45 -10.07 -8.53
C GLY A 255 -1.24 -9.02 -9.63
N LYS A 256 -2.13 -8.02 -9.72
CA LYS A 256 -2.03 -6.86 -10.64
C LYS A 256 -2.09 -5.56 -9.84
N ASP A 257 -2.10 -4.42 -10.53
CA ASP A 257 -2.40 -3.14 -9.89
C ASP A 257 -3.80 -3.17 -9.26
N PRO A 258 -3.97 -2.52 -8.09
CA PRO A 258 -5.28 -2.41 -7.47
C PRO A 258 -6.23 -1.60 -8.36
N SER A 259 -7.52 -1.87 -8.24
CA SER A 259 -8.55 -1.11 -8.94
C SER A 259 -8.81 0.21 -8.22
N ILE A 260 -8.76 1.31 -8.98
CA ILE A 260 -9.00 2.67 -8.51
C ILE A 260 -10.29 3.19 -9.14
N GLY A 261 -11.30 3.48 -8.31
CA GLY A 261 -12.59 3.90 -8.82
C GLY A 261 -13.45 4.60 -7.77
N ALA A 262 -14.50 5.28 -8.23
CA ALA A 262 -15.46 5.91 -7.35
C ALA A 262 -16.13 4.87 -6.43
N ALA A 263 -16.33 5.22 -5.17
CA ALA A 263 -17.02 4.36 -4.21
C ALA A 263 -18.41 3.98 -4.71
N ALA A 264 -18.63 2.67 -4.87
CA ALA A 264 -19.95 2.12 -5.17
C ALA A 264 -20.93 2.41 -4.01
N GLN A 265 -22.21 2.57 -4.33
CA GLN A 265 -23.25 2.93 -3.35
C GLN A 265 -23.33 1.91 -2.20
N GLU A 266 -23.08 0.65 -2.52
CA GLU A 266 -23.06 -0.51 -1.63
C GLU A 266 -21.93 -0.45 -0.58
N LEU A 267 -20.86 0.30 -0.87
CA LEU A 267 -19.69 0.42 0.01
C LEU A 267 -19.78 1.64 0.94
N ILE A 268 -20.73 2.56 0.72
CA ILE A 268 -20.86 3.76 1.55
C ILE A 268 -21.17 3.38 3.00
N GLY A 269 -20.40 3.92 3.94
CA GLY A 269 -20.53 3.65 5.37
C GLY A 269 -19.74 2.44 5.88
N THR A 270 -19.20 1.60 4.98
CA THR A 270 -18.18 0.60 5.33
C THR A 270 -16.85 1.29 5.66
N THR A 271 -15.91 0.57 6.25
CA THR A 271 -14.63 1.11 6.72
C THR A 271 -13.47 0.62 5.85
N VAL A 272 -12.45 1.46 5.66
CA VAL A 272 -11.17 1.03 5.08
C VAL A 272 -10.61 -0.13 5.91
N GLY A 273 -10.05 -1.14 5.23
CA GLY A 273 -9.64 -2.42 5.81
C GLY A 273 -10.72 -3.49 5.75
N SER A 274 -11.97 -3.16 5.40
CA SER A 274 -13.01 -4.16 5.26
C SER A 274 -12.84 -5.04 4.02
N GLN A 275 -13.27 -6.30 4.17
CA GLN A 275 -13.61 -7.18 3.07
C GLN A 275 -15.12 -7.37 3.02
N VAL A 276 -15.71 -7.17 1.85
CA VAL A 276 -17.16 -7.23 1.62
C VAL A 276 -17.46 -8.23 0.51
N LEU A 277 -18.42 -9.13 0.75
CA LEU A 277 -19.07 -9.94 -0.27
C LEU A 277 -20.29 -9.19 -0.79
N ILE A 278 -20.38 -9.04 -2.11
CA ILE A 278 -21.51 -8.46 -2.82
C ILE A 278 -21.99 -9.49 -3.85
N VAL A 279 -23.24 -9.90 -3.74
CA VAL A 279 -23.90 -10.73 -4.76
C VAL A 279 -24.82 -9.82 -5.57
N LEU A 280 -24.50 -9.65 -6.84
CA LEU A 280 -25.27 -8.86 -7.79
C LEU A 280 -26.18 -9.80 -8.60
N PRO A 281 -27.50 -9.57 -8.61
CA PRO A 281 -28.40 -10.33 -9.47
C PRO A 281 -28.07 -10.05 -10.94
N GLY A 282 -28.38 -11.02 -11.80
CA GLY A 282 -28.27 -10.83 -13.25
C GLY A 282 -29.19 -9.70 -13.72
N ALA A 283 -28.67 -8.79 -14.55
CA ALA A 283 -29.44 -7.68 -15.14
C ALA A 283 -29.30 -7.70 -16.66
N ASN A 284 -30.36 -7.31 -17.38
CA ASN A 284 -30.37 -7.16 -18.84
C ASN A 284 -29.88 -8.41 -19.64
N GLY A 285 -30.15 -9.61 -19.14
CA GLY A 285 -29.71 -10.87 -19.76
C GLY A 285 -28.29 -11.31 -19.39
N GLY A 286 -27.60 -10.58 -18.52
CA GLY A 286 -26.34 -11.01 -17.90
C GLY A 286 -26.55 -11.98 -16.74
N ALA A 287 -25.57 -12.86 -16.50
CA ALA A 287 -25.56 -13.78 -15.37
C ALA A 287 -25.32 -13.04 -14.04
N ALA A 288 -25.84 -13.59 -12.94
CA ALA A 288 -25.53 -13.09 -11.60
C ALA A 288 -24.03 -13.25 -11.31
N THR A 289 -23.49 -12.37 -10.47
CA THR A 289 -22.05 -12.35 -10.12
C THR A 289 -21.86 -12.18 -8.63
N ALA A 290 -20.94 -12.94 -8.05
CA ALA A 290 -20.47 -12.74 -6.70
C ALA A 290 -19.12 -12.03 -6.74
N VAL A 291 -18.97 -10.95 -5.97
CA VAL A 291 -17.74 -10.17 -5.85
C VAL A 291 -17.31 -10.16 -4.41
N VAL A 292 -16.07 -10.54 -4.15
CA VAL A 292 -15.40 -10.26 -2.86
C VAL A 292 -14.40 -9.15 -3.09
N LEU A 293 -14.55 -8.07 -2.33
CA LEU A 293 -13.80 -6.83 -2.48
C LEU A 293 -13.18 -6.41 -1.15
N ASP A 294 -11.89 -6.08 -1.20
CA ASP A 294 -11.13 -5.47 -0.12
C ASP A 294 -11.05 -3.96 -0.36
N ILE A 295 -11.36 -3.16 0.67
CA ILE A 295 -11.22 -1.71 0.66
C ILE A 295 -9.86 -1.36 1.25
N LEU A 296 -8.89 -1.07 0.40
CA LEU A 296 -7.48 -0.93 0.81
C LEU A 296 -7.11 0.49 1.24
N GLY A 297 -7.88 1.48 0.78
CA GLY A 297 -7.66 2.89 1.09
C GLY A 297 -8.64 3.80 0.38
N ILE A 298 -8.62 5.07 0.77
CA ILE A 298 -9.26 6.19 0.04
C ILE A 298 -8.11 7.00 -0.54
N THR A 299 -8.22 7.41 -1.80
CA THR A 299 -7.14 8.09 -2.52
C THR A 299 -7.62 9.36 -3.21
N THR A 300 -6.68 10.26 -3.47
CA THR A 300 -6.87 11.40 -4.38
C THR A 300 -6.27 11.18 -5.77
N ALA A 301 -5.58 10.05 -5.97
CA ALA A 301 -5.02 9.63 -7.24
C ALA A 301 -6.11 9.52 -8.33
N PRO A 302 -5.74 9.70 -9.61
CA PRO A 302 -6.68 9.56 -10.71
C PRO A 302 -7.24 8.14 -10.78
N THR A 303 -8.51 8.04 -11.17
CA THR A 303 -9.15 6.75 -11.47
C THR A 303 -8.50 6.10 -12.69
N GLN A 304 -8.46 4.77 -12.70
CA GLN A 304 -7.95 3.98 -13.84
C GLN A 304 -9.04 3.70 -14.88
#